data_AF-A0A7C3EBC9-F1
#
_entry.id   AF-A0A7C3EBC9-F1
#
_cell.length_a   1.000
_cell.length_b   1.000
_cell.length_c   1.000
_cell.angle_alpha   90.00
_cell.angle_beta   90.00
_cell.angle_gamma   90.00
#
_symmetry.space_group_name_H-M   'P 1'
#
loop_
_entity.id
_entity.type
_entity.pdbx_description
1 polymer ?
#
loop_
_entity_poly.entity_id
_entity_poly.type
_entity_poly.pdbx_seq_one_letter_code
_entity_poly.pdbx_strand_id
1 'polypeptide(L)'
;MQLSIDKRFSKNFQFEANYTWSTYISESDDILGGQANRTLPSVPFNIRLDKARSGFDQPHRLVFNGIYQLPEFFSGKGLWGRLVDGWQLSGIVTMAQGSPFSILNGLNPLGILPGQISTIDLSQRAGFNPNGVLNQGTSPAVPNPMWIAYPNNSALIGAGANIRRTGNTYNADLALVKNVRTFGESQSFQFRWEVFNALNHRNFTVNPANTVNANTNNTNFMNLGFTNVSGRSMLLTVRYIF
;
A
#
# COMPACT_ATOMS: atom_id res chain seq x y z
N MET A 1 0.49 19.90 -0.80
CA MET A 1 -0.82 20.51 -0.47
C MET A 1 -1.60 19.56 0.41
N GLN A 2 -2.32 20.10 1.40
CA GLN A 2 -3.21 19.32 2.26
C GLN A 2 -4.54 20.06 2.37
N LEU A 3 -5.64 19.30 2.36
CA LEU A 3 -7.00 19.77 2.56
C LEU A 3 -7.64 18.90 3.64
N SER A 4 -8.17 19.55 4.66
CA SER A 4 -8.88 18.90 5.76
C SER A 4 -10.28 19.48 5.87
N ILE A 5 -11.28 18.62 5.96
CA ILE A 5 -12.68 18.99 6.16
C ILE A 5 -13.17 18.22 7.37
N ASP A 6 -13.60 18.93 8.41
CA ASP A 6 -14.20 18.34 9.59
C ASP A 6 -15.65 18.79 9.77
N LYS A 7 -16.48 17.86 10.25
CA LYS A 7 -17.82 18.15 10.74
C LYS A 7 -17.93 17.61 12.15
N ARG A 8 -18.10 18.51 13.11
CA ARG A 8 -18.46 18.17 14.49
C ARG A 8 -19.80 17.45 14.56
N PHE A 9 -19.94 16.61 15.58
CA PHE A 9 -21.16 15.82 15.79
C PHE A 9 -22.39 16.69 15.86
N SER A 10 -23.29 16.50 14.90
CA SER A 10 -24.55 17.22 14.78
C SER A 10 -25.49 16.41 13.90
N LYS A 11 -26.77 16.37 14.25
CA LYS A 11 -27.79 15.57 13.55
C LYS A 11 -27.32 14.11 13.35
N ASN A 12 -26.83 13.49 14.43
CA ASN A 12 -26.41 12.09 14.50
C ASN A 12 -25.18 11.69 13.66
N PHE A 13 -24.41 12.66 13.15
CA PHE A 13 -23.26 12.37 12.30
C PHE A 13 -22.07 13.29 12.60
N GLN A 14 -20.87 12.71 12.60
CA GLN A 14 -19.60 13.43 12.52
C GLN A 14 -18.70 12.77 11.49
N PHE A 15 -17.84 13.56 10.87
CA PHE A 15 -16.81 13.03 9.98
C PHE A 15 -15.62 13.96 9.90
N GLU A 16 -14.53 13.40 9.40
CA GLU A 16 -13.34 14.10 9.01
C GLU A 16 -12.83 13.49 7.70
N ALA A 17 -12.38 14.35 6.78
CA ALA A 17 -11.81 13.96 5.51
C ALA A 17 -10.48 14.71 5.32
N ASN A 18 -9.40 13.96 5.16
CA ASN A 18 -8.06 14.47 4.94
C ASN A 18 -7.56 14.04 3.57
N TYR A 19 -7.28 15.01 2.71
CA TYR A 19 -6.69 14.80 1.40
C TYR A 19 -5.31 15.43 1.34
N THR A 20 -4.31 14.63 0.96
CA THR A 20 -2.95 15.08 0.72
C THR A 20 -2.63 14.92 -0.75
N TRP A 21 -2.14 16.01 -1.35
CA TRP A 21 -1.44 15.98 -2.62
C TRP A 21 0.04 16.29 -2.42
N SER A 22 0.92 15.35 -2.74
CA SER A 22 2.36 15.49 -2.57
C SER A 22 3.12 15.06 -3.81
N THR A 23 4.38 15.45 -3.88
CA THR A 23 5.36 14.86 -4.79
C THR A 23 6.68 14.82 -4.06
N TYR A 24 7.25 13.63 -3.96
CA TYR A 24 8.53 13.40 -3.32
C TYR A 24 9.54 12.95 -4.37
N ILE A 25 10.55 13.79 -4.59
CA ILE A 25 11.66 13.52 -5.50
C ILE A 25 12.92 13.38 -4.65
N SER A 26 13.66 12.30 -4.88
CA SER A 26 14.87 11.97 -4.14
C SER A 26 15.97 11.55 -5.12
N GLU A 27 17.22 11.65 -4.70
CA GLU A 27 18.39 11.07 -5.41
C GLU A 27 18.72 9.67 -4.88
N SER A 28 18.41 9.40 -3.61
CA SER A 28 18.41 8.08 -2.98
C SER A 28 17.19 7.90 -2.08
N ASP A 29 16.66 6.69 -1.97
CA ASP A 29 15.51 6.37 -1.10
C ASP A 29 15.92 5.72 0.22
N ASP A 30 17.01 4.96 0.21
CA ASP A 30 17.58 4.33 1.39
C ASP A 30 19.10 4.23 1.17
N ILE A 31 19.89 4.22 2.23
CA ILE A 31 21.35 4.04 2.17
C ILE A 31 21.82 2.85 3.02
N LEU A 32 20.95 2.26 3.84
CA LEU A 32 21.29 1.21 4.82
C LEU A 32 20.69 -0.17 4.49
N GLY A 33 19.94 -0.33 3.39
CA GLY A 33 19.49 -1.66 2.92
C GLY A 33 18.21 -2.19 3.53
N GLY A 34 17.44 -1.36 4.23
CA GLY A 34 16.13 -1.73 4.78
C GLY A 34 14.99 -1.76 3.74
N GLN A 35 15.19 -1.11 2.59
CA GLN A 35 14.24 -1.06 1.47
C GLN A 35 14.90 -1.53 0.18
N ALA A 36 14.18 -2.38 -0.56
CA ALA A 36 14.62 -2.91 -1.86
C ALA A 36 14.62 -1.86 -3.00
N ASN A 37 14.15 -0.64 -2.73
CA ASN A 37 14.10 0.44 -3.70
C ASN A 37 15.29 1.38 -3.50
N ARG A 38 16.21 1.43 -4.48
CA ARG A 38 17.28 2.44 -4.62
C ARG A 38 18.08 2.66 -3.32
N THR A 39 18.66 1.58 -2.81
CA THR A 39 19.57 1.64 -1.68
C THR A 39 20.92 2.27 -2.02
N LEU A 40 21.29 2.28 -3.31
CA LEU A 40 22.55 2.82 -3.81
C LEU A 40 22.33 3.56 -5.14
N PRO A 41 23.07 4.65 -5.38
CA PRO A 41 23.07 5.35 -6.65
C PRO A 41 23.65 4.48 -7.77
N SER A 42 23.17 4.68 -8.98
CA SER A 42 23.65 4.04 -10.20
C SER A 42 25.03 4.49 -10.63
N VAL A 43 25.37 5.73 -10.29
CA VAL A 43 26.69 6.31 -10.50
C VAL A 43 27.08 6.95 -9.16
N PRO A 44 27.88 6.28 -8.32
CA PRO A 44 28.25 6.76 -6.99
C PRO A 44 28.93 8.13 -7.02
N PHE A 45 29.71 8.38 -8.07
CA PHE A 45 30.40 9.67 -8.27
C PHE A 45 29.46 10.79 -8.74
N ASN A 46 28.22 10.49 -9.12
CA ASN A 46 27.22 11.48 -9.52
C ASN A 46 25.77 11.01 -9.24
N ILE A 47 25.36 11.11 -7.98
CA ILE A 47 24.02 10.70 -7.49
C ILE A 47 22.86 11.47 -8.12
N ARG A 48 23.11 12.64 -8.73
CA ARG A 48 22.08 13.44 -9.40
C ARG A 48 21.46 12.72 -10.60
N LEU A 49 22.19 11.76 -11.18
CA LEU A 49 21.71 10.90 -12.27
C LEU A 49 20.60 9.93 -11.83
N ASP A 50 20.40 9.75 -10.51
CA ASP A 50 19.35 8.93 -9.94
C ASP A 50 18.14 9.73 -9.45
N LYS A 51 18.10 11.04 -9.72
CA LYS A 51 16.97 11.89 -9.37
C LYS A 51 15.68 11.35 -9.99
N ALA A 52 14.77 10.87 -9.14
CA ALA A 52 13.50 10.29 -9.54
C ALA A 52 12.46 10.45 -8.44
N ARG A 53 11.21 10.06 -8.72
CA ARG A 53 10.20 9.95 -7.67
C ARG A 53 10.68 8.96 -6.61
N SER A 54 10.54 9.31 -5.35
CA SER A 54 10.95 8.45 -4.24
C SER A 54 10.07 7.20 -4.16
N GLY A 55 10.61 6.09 -3.63
CA GLY A 55 9.82 4.91 -3.26
C GLY A 55 8.74 5.20 -2.20
N PHE A 56 8.87 6.30 -1.47
CA PHE A 56 7.88 6.78 -0.50
C PHE A 56 6.88 7.78 -1.09
N ASP A 57 6.97 8.08 -2.39
CA ASP A 57 6.09 9.05 -3.04
C ASP A 57 4.67 8.50 -3.23
N GLN A 58 3.72 9.03 -2.46
CA GLN A 58 2.30 8.71 -2.57
C GLN A 58 1.51 9.98 -2.90
N PRO A 59 1.40 10.35 -4.19
CA PRO A 59 0.97 11.68 -4.59
C PRO A 59 -0.45 12.02 -4.18
N HIS A 60 -1.36 11.06 -4.19
CA HIS A 60 -2.75 11.27 -3.80
C HIS A 60 -3.09 10.31 -2.68
N ARG A 61 -3.52 10.86 -1.53
CA ARG A 61 -4.00 10.09 -0.39
C ARG A 61 -5.18 10.79 0.25
N LEU A 62 -6.32 10.10 0.26
CA LEU A 62 -7.55 10.49 0.95
C LEU A 62 -7.79 9.51 2.10
N VAL A 63 -7.98 10.05 3.30
CA VAL A 63 -8.48 9.31 4.46
C VAL A 63 -9.76 9.98 4.91
N PHE A 64 -10.83 9.20 4.98
CA PHE A 64 -12.12 9.61 5.51
C PHE A 64 -12.42 8.78 6.75
N ASN A 65 -12.81 9.42 7.85
CA ASN A 65 -13.30 8.76 9.05
C ASN A 65 -14.64 9.36 9.44
N GLY A 66 -15.61 8.51 9.76
CA GLY A 66 -16.97 8.93 10.04
C GLY A 66 -17.59 8.10 11.17
N ILE A 67 -18.46 8.74 11.93
CA ILE A 67 -19.32 8.10 12.92
C ILE A 67 -20.75 8.59 12.68
N TYR A 68 -21.65 7.63 12.51
CA TYR A 68 -23.08 7.82 12.34
C TYR A 68 -23.84 7.08 13.43
N GLN A 69 -24.62 7.81 14.22
CA GLN A 69 -25.56 7.23 15.17
C GLN A 69 -26.89 6.98 14.46
N LEU A 70 -27.36 5.74 14.48
CA LEU A 70 -28.64 5.43 13.87
C LEU A 70 -29.77 6.15 14.62
N PRO A 71 -30.81 6.61 13.89
CA PRO A 71 -31.98 7.21 14.53
C PRO A 71 -32.68 6.19 15.43
N GLU A 72 -33.33 6.68 16.48
CA GLU A 72 -34.17 5.85 17.34
C GLU A 72 -35.54 5.64 16.68
N PHE A 73 -35.89 4.40 16.39
CA PHE A 73 -37.15 4.03 15.74
C PHE A 73 -38.27 3.79 16.77
N PHE A 74 -37.93 3.32 17.96
CA PHE A 74 -38.90 3.00 19.02
C PHE A 74 -38.73 3.87 20.28
N SER A 75 -37.88 4.91 20.21
CA SER A 75 -37.55 5.80 21.33
C SER A 75 -37.14 5.04 22.60
N GLY A 76 -36.45 3.91 22.45
CA GLY A 76 -36.01 3.05 23.55
C GLY A 76 -37.13 2.29 24.28
N LYS A 77 -38.38 2.33 23.79
CA LYS A 77 -39.51 1.67 24.46
C LYS A 77 -39.57 0.17 24.15
N GLY A 78 -39.83 -0.62 25.19
CA GLY A 78 -39.98 -2.07 25.09
C GLY A 78 -38.69 -2.82 24.73
N LEU A 79 -38.83 -4.13 24.50
CA LEU A 79 -37.70 -4.99 24.11
C LEU A 79 -37.09 -4.55 22.77
N TRP A 80 -37.93 -4.18 21.80
CA TRP A 80 -37.50 -3.77 20.48
C TRP A 80 -36.74 -2.45 20.47
N GLY A 81 -37.15 -1.44 21.26
CA GLY A 81 -36.35 -0.21 21.39
C GLY A 81 -34.96 -0.48 21.97
N ARG A 82 -34.85 -1.35 22.97
CA ARG A 82 -33.54 -1.75 23.51
C ARG A 82 -32.66 -2.47 22.49
N LEU A 83 -33.24 -3.27 21.59
CA LEU A 83 -32.50 -4.05 20.59
C LEU A 83 -32.21 -3.29 19.28
N VAL A 84 -33.10 -2.38 18.85
CA VAL A 84 -33.01 -1.70 17.54
C VAL A 84 -32.47 -0.28 17.65
N ASP A 85 -32.65 0.41 18.78
CA ASP A 85 -32.20 1.81 18.90
C ASP A 85 -30.76 1.94 19.40
N GLY A 86 -30.11 3.07 19.13
CA GLY A 86 -28.79 3.38 19.71
C GLY A 86 -27.59 2.64 19.10
N TRP A 87 -27.74 2.07 17.90
CA TRP A 87 -26.61 1.59 17.13
C TRP A 87 -25.75 2.76 16.63
N GLN A 88 -24.44 2.56 16.63
CA GLN A 88 -23.47 3.49 16.08
C GLN A 88 -22.65 2.76 15.02
N LEU A 89 -22.67 3.28 13.80
CA LEU A 89 -21.82 2.87 12.71
C LEU A 89 -20.60 3.81 12.68
N SER A 90 -19.41 3.25 12.65
CA SER A 90 -18.19 3.98 12.36
C SER A 90 -17.47 3.37 11.18
N GLY A 91 -16.68 4.18 10.49
CA GLY A 91 -15.92 3.70 9.36
C GLY A 91 -14.70 4.57 9.06
N ILE A 92 -13.68 3.92 8.51
CA ILE A 92 -12.49 4.56 7.97
C ILE A 92 -12.32 4.08 6.53
N VAL A 93 -12.23 5.01 5.59
CA VAL A 93 -11.98 4.74 4.18
C VAL A 93 -10.65 5.37 3.81
N THR A 94 -9.75 4.56 3.24
CA THR A 94 -8.46 5.01 2.74
C THR A 94 -8.39 4.77 1.23
N MET A 95 -8.18 5.83 0.47
CA MET A 95 -7.87 5.77 -0.95
C MET A 95 -6.50 6.38 -1.19
N ALA A 96 -5.59 5.63 -1.80
CA ALA A 96 -4.24 6.14 -2.01
C ALA A 96 -3.61 5.57 -3.27
N GLN A 97 -2.76 6.36 -3.94
CA GLN A 97 -1.97 5.85 -5.06
C GLN A 97 -0.90 4.85 -4.60
N GLY A 98 -0.55 3.91 -5.47
CA GLY A 98 0.56 2.99 -5.21
C GLY A 98 1.91 3.70 -5.13
N SER A 99 2.83 3.12 -4.35
CA SER A 99 4.23 3.55 -4.22
C SER A 99 5.05 3.24 -5.48
N PRO A 100 5.98 4.11 -5.88
CA PRO A 100 6.92 3.82 -6.95
C PRO A 100 7.93 2.74 -6.58
N PHE A 101 8.38 1.97 -7.58
CA PHE A 101 9.44 0.99 -7.43
C PHE A 101 10.24 0.82 -8.73
N SER A 102 11.48 0.35 -8.56
CA SER A 102 12.42 0.12 -9.67
C SER A 102 12.43 -1.34 -10.09
N ILE A 103 12.80 -1.61 -11.35
CA ILE A 103 13.12 -2.96 -11.81
C ILE A 103 14.63 -3.16 -11.71
N LEU A 104 15.02 -4.20 -11.00
CA LEU A 104 16.39 -4.51 -10.68
C LEU A 104 16.94 -5.58 -11.61
N ASN A 105 18.22 -5.51 -11.92
CA ASN A 105 18.99 -6.54 -12.56
C ASN A 105 19.67 -7.36 -11.46
N GLY A 106 19.32 -8.64 -11.37
CA GLY A 106 19.83 -9.60 -10.40
C GLY A 106 21.14 -10.27 -10.81
N LEU A 107 21.74 -9.88 -11.94
CA LEU A 107 23.06 -10.33 -12.33
C LEU A 107 24.13 -9.46 -11.63
N ASN A 108 25.05 -10.11 -10.91
CA ASN A 108 26.24 -9.50 -10.30
C ASN A 108 27.50 -10.02 -11.00
N PRO A 109 27.75 -9.65 -12.26
CA PRO A 109 28.79 -10.28 -13.08
C PRO A 109 30.22 -9.98 -12.62
N LEU A 110 30.40 -8.92 -11.82
CA LEU A 110 31.69 -8.61 -11.22
C LEU A 110 31.97 -9.41 -9.93
N GLY A 111 31.01 -10.22 -9.46
CA GLY A 111 31.22 -11.11 -8.31
C GLY A 111 31.51 -10.38 -6.99
N ILE A 112 31.22 -9.08 -6.90
CA ILE A 112 31.63 -8.24 -5.76
C ILE A 112 30.86 -8.58 -4.47
N LEU A 113 29.81 -9.43 -4.51
CA LEU A 113 28.99 -9.75 -3.32
C LEU A 113 28.38 -11.16 -3.34
N PRO A 114 28.82 -12.07 -2.46
CA PRO A 114 27.97 -13.12 -1.89
C PRO A 114 27.22 -12.54 -0.68
N GLY A 115 25.89 -12.47 -0.74
CA GLY A 115 25.05 -12.30 0.46
C GLY A 115 24.65 -10.88 0.87
N GLN A 116 25.03 -9.85 0.11
CA GLN A 116 24.53 -8.47 0.31
C GLN A 116 24.05 -7.90 -1.02
N ILE A 117 22.96 -7.12 -0.99
CA ILE A 117 22.51 -6.27 -2.11
C ILE A 117 23.26 -4.92 -2.08
N SER A 118 24.21 -4.73 -1.15
CA SER A 118 24.80 -3.44 -0.81
C SER A 118 26.33 -3.44 -0.91
N THR A 119 26.88 -3.24 -2.11
CA THR A 119 28.17 -2.55 -2.39
C THR A 119 28.49 -2.69 -3.88
N ILE A 120 27.62 -2.17 -4.76
CA ILE A 120 27.98 -2.08 -6.19
C ILE A 120 28.35 -0.65 -6.52
N ASP A 121 29.46 -0.53 -7.24
CA ASP A 121 30.01 0.70 -7.81
C ASP A 121 29.10 1.30 -8.91
N LEU A 122 28.09 0.56 -9.39
CA LEU A 122 27.38 0.81 -10.67
C LEU A 122 25.91 0.29 -10.64
N SER A 123 25.03 0.87 -11.48
CA SER A 123 23.57 0.64 -11.49
C SER A 123 23.13 -0.82 -11.54
N GLN A 124 22.32 -1.24 -10.56
CA GLN A 124 21.58 -2.50 -10.59
C GLN A 124 20.25 -2.39 -11.35
N ARG A 125 20.00 -1.37 -12.19
CA ARG A 125 18.71 -1.28 -12.92
C ARG A 125 18.69 -2.17 -14.15
N ALA A 126 17.54 -2.79 -14.40
CA ALA A 126 17.31 -3.57 -15.61
C ALA A 126 17.34 -2.67 -16.86
N GLY A 127 17.77 -3.22 -17.99
CA GLY A 127 17.53 -2.60 -19.29
C GLY A 127 16.04 -2.49 -19.58
N PHE A 128 15.65 -1.41 -20.27
CA PHE A 128 14.26 -1.17 -20.63
C PHE A 128 14.12 -0.93 -22.13
N ASN A 129 13.31 -1.77 -22.77
CA ASN A 129 12.89 -1.60 -24.15
C ASN A 129 11.43 -1.14 -24.15
N PRO A 130 11.14 0.14 -24.50
CA PRO A 130 9.78 0.68 -24.46
C PRO A 130 8.84 0.01 -25.47
N ASN A 131 9.36 -0.61 -26.53
CA ASN A 131 8.59 -1.33 -27.54
C ASN A 131 8.54 -2.85 -27.27
N GLY A 132 9.12 -3.30 -26.16
CA GLY A 132 9.21 -4.70 -25.78
C GLY A 132 7.91 -5.25 -25.18
N VAL A 133 7.77 -6.57 -25.19
CA VAL A 133 6.63 -7.26 -24.59
C VAL A 133 6.98 -7.72 -23.17
N LEU A 134 6.07 -7.48 -22.22
CA LEU A 134 6.19 -7.99 -20.86
C LEU A 134 6.14 -9.54 -20.88
N ASN A 135 6.92 -10.19 -20.01
CA ASN A 135 6.91 -11.64 -19.82
C ASN A 135 7.33 -12.49 -21.03
N GLN A 136 7.95 -11.88 -22.04
CA GLN A 136 8.52 -12.60 -23.20
C GLN A 136 9.90 -13.22 -22.87
N GLY A 137 10.55 -12.75 -21.80
CA GLY A 137 11.88 -13.16 -21.36
C GLY A 137 12.66 -11.97 -20.83
N THR A 138 13.84 -12.24 -20.30
CA THR A 138 14.71 -11.23 -19.66
C THR A 138 16.11 -11.17 -20.23
N SER A 139 16.46 -12.00 -21.22
CA SER A 139 17.79 -12.00 -21.84
C SER A 139 17.83 -11.15 -23.11
N PRO A 140 18.95 -10.46 -23.42
CA PRO A 140 19.13 -9.76 -24.71
C PRO A 140 18.96 -10.67 -25.94
N ALA A 141 19.14 -11.99 -25.78
CA ALA A 141 18.99 -12.96 -26.86
C ALA A 141 17.52 -13.31 -27.18
N VAL A 142 16.59 -12.94 -26.29
CA VAL A 142 15.15 -13.16 -26.52
C VAL A 142 14.66 -12.10 -27.52
N PRO A 143 13.78 -12.45 -28.47
CA PRO A 143 13.14 -11.46 -29.33
C PRO A 143 12.27 -10.50 -28.51
N ASN A 144 12.56 -9.20 -28.61
CA ASN A 144 11.75 -8.08 -28.08
C ASN A 144 11.31 -8.10 -26.59
N PRO A 145 12.15 -8.50 -25.61
CA PRO A 145 11.81 -8.41 -24.19
C PRO A 145 11.68 -6.96 -23.74
N MET A 146 10.67 -6.63 -22.90
CA MET A 146 10.53 -5.30 -22.30
C MET A 146 11.61 -4.99 -21.26
N TRP A 147 11.98 -6.00 -20.46
CA TRP A 147 12.98 -5.87 -19.40
C TRP A 147 14.16 -6.78 -19.68
N ILE A 148 15.36 -6.24 -19.59
CA ILE A 148 16.58 -6.93 -20.03
C ILE A 148 17.57 -7.01 -18.87
N ALA A 149 17.91 -8.22 -18.47
CA ALA A 149 19.01 -8.54 -17.58
C ALA A 149 20.30 -8.55 -18.41
N TYR A 150 21.09 -7.47 -18.32
CA TYR A 150 22.38 -7.42 -19.00
C TYR A 150 23.42 -8.20 -18.20
N PRO A 151 24.13 -9.15 -18.83
CA PRO A 151 25.14 -9.98 -18.16
C PRO A 151 26.41 -9.21 -17.83
N ASN A 152 26.67 -8.05 -18.44
CA ASN A 152 27.83 -7.20 -18.14
C ASN A 152 27.38 -5.85 -17.56
N ASN A 153 26.27 -5.84 -16.81
CA ASN A 153 25.70 -4.58 -16.32
C ASN A 153 26.59 -3.95 -15.25
N SER A 154 27.52 -3.13 -15.70
CA SER A 154 28.36 -2.30 -14.86
C SER A 154 28.48 -0.87 -15.40
N ALA A 155 27.78 -0.43 -16.45
CA ALA A 155 27.99 0.97 -16.91
C ALA A 155 26.90 1.59 -17.77
N LEU A 156 25.91 0.82 -18.23
CA LEU A 156 24.86 1.36 -19.09
C LEU A 156 23.70 1.87 -18.23
N ILE A 157 23.21 3.06 -18.59
CA ILE A 157 22.00 3.67 -18.02
C ILE A 157 20.86 2.66 -18.24
N GLY A 158 20.57 1.86 -17.22
CA GLY A 158 19.37 1.03 -17.19
C GLY A 158 18.11 1.90 -17.25
N ALA A 159 16.96 1.29 -17.07
CA ALA A 159 15.71 2.02 -16.93
C ALA A 159 15.82 3.14 -15.89
N GLY A 160 15.00 4.19 -15.98
CA GLY A 160 14.94 5.20 -14.93
C GLY A 160 14.62 4.59 -13.56
N ALA A 161 15.01 5.27 -12.49
CA ALA A 161 14.61 4.91 -11.14
C ALA A 161 13.08 5.07 -10.96
N ASN A 162 12.46 4.12 -10.27
CA ASN A 162 11.08 4.20 -9.78
C ASN A 162 10.02 4.49 -10.86
N ILE A 163 10.21 3.90 -12.05
CA ILE A 163 9.35 4.08 -13.24
C ILE A 163 8.10 3.18 -13.26
N ARG A 164 7.92 2.35 -12.24
CA ARG A 164 6.71 1.54 -12.03
C ARG A 164 6.10 1.90 -10.69
N ARG A 165 4.81 1.63 -10.53
CA ARG A 165 4.07 1.83 -9.28
C ARG A 165 3.35 0.55 -8.90
N THR A 166 3.24 0.32 -7.60
CA THR A 166 2.33 -0.69 -7.05
C THR A 166 0.87 -0.29 -7.36
N GLY A 167 -0.08 -1.18 -7.07
CA GLY A 167 -1.48 -0.85 -7.25
C GLY A 167 -1.97 0.17 -6.22
N ASN A 168 -3.08 0.81 -6.53
CA ASN A 168 -3.72 1.74 -5.62
C ASN A 168 -4.36 1.01 -4.43
N THR A 169 -4.45 1.71 -3.31
CA THR A 169 -5.20 1.28 -2.12
C THR A 169 -6.61 1.82 -2.21
N TYR A 170 -7.60 0.95 -2.05
CA TYR A 170 -8.99 1.27 -1.76
C TYR A 170 -9.44 0.36 -0.61
N ASN A 171 -9.35 0.86 0.61
CA ASN A 171 -9.70 0.10 1.81
C ASN A 171 -10.85 0.79 2.57
N ALA A 172 -11.77 -0.01 3.08
CA ALA A 172 -12.84 0.45 3.94
C ALA A 172 -12.92 -0.48 5.16
N ASP A 173 -12.70 0.07 6.35
CA ASP A 173 -12.87 -0.62 7.62
C ASP A 173 -14.12 -0.06 8.29
N LEU A 174 -14.98 -0.93 8.79
CA LEU A 174 -16.26 -0.56 9.40
C LEU A 174 -16.35 -1.16 10.80
N ALA A 175 -16.99 -0.44 11.72
CA ALA A 175 -17.40 -1.01 12.99
C ALA A 175 -18.83 -0.62 13.33
N LEU A 176 -19.56 -1.59 13.86
CA LEU A 176 -20.91 -1.43 14.35
C LEU A 176 -20.91 -1.65 15.86
N VAL A 177 -21.35 -0.65 16.61
CA VAL A 177 -21.30 -0.63 18.08
C VAL A 177 -22.70 -0.41 18.64
N LYS A 178 -23.03 -1.12 19.73
CA LYS A 178 -24.25 -0.91 20.50
C LYS A 178 -23.96 -1.02 21.99
N ASN A 179 -24.49 -0.09 22.78
CA ASN A 179 -24.52 -0.19 24.23
C ASN A 179 -25.94 -0.55 24.67
N VAL A 180 -26.08 -1.63 25.44
CA VAL A 180 -27.34 -2.10 26.00
C VAL A 180 -27.24 -1.99 27.52
N ARG A 181 -28.05 -1.13 28.14
CA ARG A 181 -28.16 -1.07 29.60
C ARG A 181 -28.77 -2.37 30.13
N THR A 182 -28.25 -2.89 31.24
CA THR A 182 -28.83 -4.07 31.91
C THR A 182 -29.99 -3.66 32.84
N PHE A 183 -30.44 -4.59 33.70
CA PHE A 183 -31.53 -4.36 34.64
C PHE A 183 -31.20 -3.33 35.73
N GLY A 184 -29.92 -3.07 36.00
CA GLY A 184 -29.45 -2.00 36.89
C GLY A 184 -29.10 -0.74 36.11
N GLU A 185 -29.38 0.44 36.66
CA GLU A 185 -29.14 1.72 35.99
C GLU A 185 -27.65 2.06 35.75
N SER A 186 -26.73 1.38 36.46
CA SER A 186 -25.28 1.60 36.34
C SER A 186 -24.57 0.66 35.36
N GLN A 187 -25.15 -0.49 35.04
CA GLN A 187 -24.48 -1.57 34.33
C GLN A 187 -24.87 -1.61 32.84
N SER A 188 -23.93 -1.99 31.97
CA SER A 188 -24.22 -2.12 30.53
C SER A 188 -23.34 -3.15 29.82
N PHE A 189 -23.87 -3.70 28.73
CA PHE A 189 -23.13 -4.49 27.75
C PHE A 189 -22.85 -3.66 26.51
N GLN A 190 -21.60 -3.66 26.05
CA GLN A 190 -21.21 -3.12 24.76
C GLN A 190 -20.95 -4.27 23.78
N PHE A 191 -21.69 -4.27 22.68
CA PHE A 191 -21.46 -5.13 21.53
C PHE A 191 -20.72 -4.33 20.47
N ARG A 192 -19.61 -4.88 19.97
CA ARG A 192 -18.80 -4.28 18.89
C ARG A 192 -18.51 -5.34 17.85
N TRP A 193 -18.89 -5.06 16.62
CA TRP A 193 -18.54 -5.86 15.46
C TRP A 193 -17.70 -5.02 14.51
N GLU A 194 -16.46 -5.44 14.28
CA GLU A 194 -15.53 -4.78 13.37
C GLU A 194 -15.31 -5.63 12.13
N VAL A 195 -15.25 -4.98 10.98
CA VAL A 195 -14.98 -5.60 9.69
C VAL A 195 -13.86 -4.82 9.04
N PHE A 196 -12.68 -5.40 8.98
CA PHE A 196 -11.53 -4.85 8.27
C PHE A 196 -11.61 -5.28 6.80
N ASN A 197 -11.30 -4.36 5.90
CA ASN A 197 -11.50 -4.55 4.46
C ASN A 197 -12.93 -5.04 4.15
N ALA A 198 -13.94 -4.28 4.59
CA ALA A 198 -15.36 -4.62 4.48
C ALA A 198 -15.81 -4.93 3.04
N LEU A 199 -15.23 -4.22 2.07
CA LEU A 199 -15.48 -4.43 0.63
C LEU A 199 -14.74 -5.64 0.06
N ASN A 200 -13.88 -6.29 0.84
CA ASN A 200 -12.99 -7.37 0.42
C ASN A 200 -12.20 -7.02 -0.85
N HIS A 201 -11.80 -5.74 -0.97
CA HIS A 201 -11.04 -5.26 -2.11
C HIS A 201 -9.56 -5.65 -1.93
N ARG A 202 -8.94 -6.15 -3.00
CA ARG A 202 -7.54 -6.53 -2.96
C ARG A 202 -6.65 -5.31 -3.20
N ASN A 203 -5.87 -4.93 -2.20
CA ASN A 203 -4.97 -3.77 -2.26
C ASN A 203 -3.56 -4.21 -2.69
N PHE A 204 -3.11 -3.89 -3.90
CA PHE A 204 -1.80 -4.35 -4.38
C PHE A 204 -0.66 -3.42 -3.94
N THR A 205 -0.45 -3.27 -2.62
CA THR A 205 0.50 -2.30 -2.03
C THR A 205 1.94 -2.82 -1.92
N VAL A 206 2.13 -4.12 -2.10
CA VAL A 206 3.44 -4.78 -2.02
C VAL A 206 4.08 -4.75 -3.40
N ASN A 207 5.39 -4.49 -3.47
CA ASN A 207 6.13 -4.60 -4.71
C ASN A 207 6.07 -6.06 -5.22
N PRO A 208 5.67 -6.30 -6.48
CA PRO A 208 5.75 -7.63 -7.07
C PRO A 208 7.22 -8.03 -7.26
N ALA A 209 7.46 -9.28 -7.66
CA ALA A 209 8.80 -9.71 -8.07
C ALA A 209 9.32 -8.77 -9.18
N ASN A 210 10.33 -7.97 -8.84
CA ASN A 210 10.83 -6.84 -9.64
C ASN A 210 12.30 -6.98 -10.02
N THR A 211 12.88 -8.17 -9.85
CA THR A 211 14.26 -8.46 -10.23
C THR A 211 14.30 -9.36 -11.46
N VAL A 212 15.05 -8.95 -12.49
CA VAL A 212 15.31 -9.74 -13.70
C VAL A 212 16.71 -10.34 -13.68
N ASN A 213 16.85 -11.57 -14.15
CA ASN A 213 18.10 -12.33 -14.30
C ASN A 213 17.90 -13.40 -15.39
N ALA A 214 18.91 -14.25 -15.63
CA ALA A 214 18.85 -15.30 -16.64
C ALA A 214 17.76 -16.37 -16.39
N ASN A 215 17.33 -16.55 -15.13
CA ASN A 215 16.37 -17.59 -14.70
C ASN A 215 15.04 -16.97 -14.22
N THR A 216 14.69 -15.78 -14.70
CA THR A 216 13.48 -15.08 -14.23
C THR A 216 12.24 -15.86 -14.63
N ASN A 217 11.39 -16.16 -13.65
CA ASN A 217 10.09 -16.76 -13.93
C ASN A 217 9.14 -15.67 -14.47
N ASN A 218 8.92 -15.67 -15.78
CA ASN A 218 8.06 -14.71 -16.47
C ASN A 218 6.60 -14.71 -15.97
N THR A 219 6.11 -15.79 -15.36
CA THR A 219 4.75 -15.85 -14.81
C THR A 219 4.61 -15.04 -13.52
N ASN A 220 5.67 -15.02 -12.70
CA ASN A 220 5.68 -14.35 -11.39
C ASN A 220 6.20 -12.91 -11.47
N PHE A 221 7.14 -12.66 -12.38
CA PHE A 221 7.74 -11.35 -12.57
C PHE A 221 6.69 -10.29 -12.89
N MET A 222 6.72 -9.17 -12.18
CA MET A 222 5.78 -8.04 -12.32
C MET A 222 4.30 -8.40 -12.09
N ASN A 223 4.01 -9.59 -11.57
CA ASN A 223 2.65 -10.04 -11.37
C ASN A 223 2.17 -9.74 -9.95
N LEU A 224 1.34 -8.70 -9.82
CA LEU A 224 0.71 -8.30 -8.55
C LEU A 224 -0.22 -9.39 -7.98
N GLY A 225 -0.68 -10.34 -8.80
CA GLY A 225 -1.52 -11.46 -8.37
C GLY A 225 -0.83 -12.40 -7.38
N PHE A 226 0.50 -12.39 -7.31
CA PHE A 226 1.30 -13.21 -6.39
C PHE A 226 1.77 -12.47 -5.13
N THR A 227 1.44 -11.18 -4.98
CA THR A 227 1.74 -10.48 -3.74
C THR A 227 0.73 -10.84 -2.66
N ASN A 228 1.20 -11.21 -1.47
CA ASN A 228 0.33 -11.50 -0.33
C ASN A 228 -0.40 -10.21 0.10
N VAL A 229 -1.71 -10.30 0.29
CA VAL A 229 -2.52 -9.20 0.81
C VAL A 229 -3.59 -9.74 1.74
N SER A 230 -3.86 -9.04 2.84
CA SER A 230 -4.93 -9.42 3.75
C SER A 230 -6.29 -9.30 3.06
N GLY A 231 -7.10 -10.35 3.17
CA GLY A 231 -8.52 -10.30 2.83
C GLY A 231 -9.35 -9.63 3.94
N ARG A 232 -10.67 -9.71 3.80
CA ARG A 232 -11.61 -9.28 4.83
C ARG A 232 -11.46 -10.10 6.11
N SER A 233 -11.33 -9.42 7.24
CA SER A 233 -11.35 -10.05 8.57
C SER A 233 -12.40 -9.39 9.46
N MET A 234 -12.89 -10.14 10.44
CA MET A 234 -13.96 -9.69 11.31
C MET A 234 -13.61 -9.96 12.76
N LEU A 235 -13.91 -9.01 13.64
CA LEU A 235 -13.77 -9.16 15.09
C LEU A 235 -15.11 -8.88 15.76
N LEU A 236 -15.54 -9.80 16.62
CA LEU A 236 -16.70 -9.61 17.48
C LEU A 236 -16.20 -9.48 18.92
N THR A 237 -16.61 -8.43 19.60
CA THR A 237 -16.26 -8.18 21.01
C THR A 237 -17.52 -7.86 21.81
N VAL A 238 -17.62 -8.47 22.97
CA VAL A 238 -18.62 -8.13 23.99
C VAL A 238 -17.88 -7.68 25.23
N ARG A 239 -18.22 -6.50 25.73
CA ARG A 239 -17.67 -5.94 26.96
C ARG A 239 -18.79 -5.69 27.95
N TYR A 240 -18.58 -6.11 29.20
CA TYR A 240 -19.45 -5.76 30.31
C TYR A 240 -18.86 -4.59 31.09
N ILE A 241 -19.69 -3.62 31.44
CA ILE A 241 -19.33 -2.38 32.13
C ILE A 241 -20.18 -2.31 33.41
N PHE A 242 -19.50 -2.13 34.55
CA PHE A 242 -20.11 -2.10 35.89
C PHE A 242 -20.58 -0.70 36.29
#